data_AF-A0A1R0V0S1-F1
#
_entry.id   AF-A0A1R0V0S1-F1
#
_cell.length_a   1.000
_cell.length_b   1.000
_cell.length_c   1.000
_cell.angle_alpha   90.00
_cell.angle_beta   90.00
_cell.angle_gamma   90.00
#
_symmetry.space_group_name_H-M   'P 1'
#
loop_
_entity.id
_entity.type
_entity.pdbx_description
1 polymer ?
#
loop_
_entity_poly.entity_id
_entity_poly.type
_entity_poly.pdbx_seq_one_letter_code
_entity_poly.pdbx_strand_id
1 'polypeptide(L)'
;MITVILIIGITCALIFFVGAWYSKKSEYQKRARLYTFSSAFWARWPGERLWVAPYPELAGEAARCEDILAGMGLTPPHYEHEQSEPVIKAEDAQRGDQRVDRDGASFLAKRGVVLQAMTHAIAQGRGPQSPPGTP
;
A
#
# COMPACT_ATOMS: atom_id res chain seq x y z
N MET A 1 -14.80 32.06 35.53
CA MET A 1 -13.91 32.15 34.35
C MET A 1 -12.90 31.01 34.28
N ILE A 2 -12.11 30.75 35.33
CA ILE A 2 -11.08 29.68 35.35
C ILE A 2 -11.68 28.27 35.07
N THR A 3 -12.85 27.98 35.64
CA THR A 3 -13.57 26.72 35.43
C THR A 3 -14.01 26.51 33.98
N VAL A 4 -14.46 27.56 33.30
CA VAL A 4 -14.88 27.51 31.89
C VAL A 4 -13.69 27.25 30.97
N ILE A 5 -12.54 27.89 31.24
CA ILE A 5 -11.28 27.68 30.49
C ILE A 5 -10.78 26.24 30.65
N LEU A 6 -10.85 25.67 31.86
CA LEU A 6 -10.49 24.27 32.11
C LEU A 6 -11.40 23.30 31.35
N ILE A 7 -12.71 23.53 31.37
CA ILE A 7 -13.67 22.66 30.66
C ILE A 7 -13.40 22.70 29.15
N ILE A 8 -13.20 23.88 28.58
CA ILE A 8 -12.88 24.02 27.14
C ILE A 8 -11.56 23.33 26.81
N GLY A 9 -10.52 23.53 27.63
CA GLY A 9 -9.21 22.88 27.43
C GLY A 9 -9.30 21.35 27.45
N ILE A 10 -10.02 20.77 28.42
CA ILE A 10 -10.22 19.32 28.53
C ILE A 10 -11.02 18.80 27.33
N THR A 11 -12.08 19.50 26.94
CA THR A 11 -12.93 19.08 25.81
C THR A 11 -12.14 19.11 24.51
N CYS A 12 -11.36 20.16 24.26
CA CYS A 12 -10.45 20.25 23.11
C CYS A 12 -9.42 19.12 23.13
N ALA A 13 -8.77 18.87 24.26
CA ALA A 13 -7.78 17.78 24.38
C ALA A 13 -8.38 16.41 24.06
N LEU A 14 -9.60 16.13 24.53
CA LEU A 14 -10.31 14.88 24.22
C LEU A 14 -10.65 14.78 22.73
N ILE A 15 -11.14 15.85 22.11
CA ILE A 15 -11.44 15.86 20.67
C ILE A 15 -10.18 15.61 19.84
N PHE A 16 -9.07 16.28 20.15
CA PHE A 16 -7.79 16.06 19.46
C PHE A 16 -7.26 14.63 19.67
N PHE A 17 -7.37 14.10 20.89
CA PHE A 17 -6.92 12.75 21.20
C PHE A 17 -7.74 11.69 20.45
N VAL A 18 -9.07 11.81 20.46
CA VAL A 18 -9.98 10.94 19.73
C VAL A 18 -9.72 11.05 18.22
N GLY A 19 -9.57 12.26 17.68
CA GLY A 19 -9.25 12.48 16.28
C GLY A 19 -7.94 11.80 15.87
N ALA A 20 -6.86 12.01 16.64
CA ALA A 20 -5.57 11.37 16.38
C ALA A 20 -5.64 9.83 16.46
N TRP A 21 -6.40 9.29 17.42
CA TRP A 21 -6.61 7.86 17.57
C TRP A 21 -7.38 7.25 16.39
N TYR A 22 -8.45 7.90 15.95
CA TYR A 22 -9.24 7.47 14.80
C TYR A 22 -8.45 7.53 13.49
N SER A 23 -7.69 8.60 13.26
CA SER A 23 -6.80 8.72 12.10
C SER A 23 -5.80 7.57 12.04
N LYS A 24 -5.08 7.31 13.15
CA LYS A 24 -4.16 6.16 13.24
C LYS A 24 -4.88 4.85 12.94
N LYS A 25 -6.04 4.58 13.56
CA LYS A 25 -6.78 3.33 13.36
C LYS A 25 -7.18 3.13 11.90
N SER A 26 -7.62 4.18 11.21
CA SER A 26 -8.04 4.10 9.81
C SER A 26 -6.87 3.77 8.87
N GLU A 27 -5.68 4.33 9.11
CA GLU A 27 -4.47 4.01 8.35
C GLU A 27 -4.02 2.57 8.58
N TYR A 28 -4.04 2.09 9.83
CA TYR A 28 -3.75 0.69 10.15
C TYR A 28 -4.71 -0.27 9.46
N GLN A 29 -6.01 0.05 9.41
CA GLN A 29 -7.01 -0.77 8.71
C GLN A 29 -6.78 -0.80 7.19
N LYS A 30 -6.46 0.34 6.57
CA LYS A 30 -6.14 0.40 5.13
C LYS A 30 -4.91 -0.45 4.82
N ARG A 31 -3.83 -0.29 5.59
CA ARG A 31 -2.61 -1.08 5.43
C ARG A 31 -2.91 -2.57 5.62
N ALA A 32 -3.52 -2.96 6.74
CA ALA A 32 -3.86 -4.36 7.01
C ALA A 32 -4.69 -4.99 5.87
N ARG A 33 -5.61 -4.23 5.27
CA ARG A 33 -6.41 -4.70 4.14
C ARG A 33 -5.57 -4.95 2.90
N LEU A 34 -4.63 -4.06 2.56
CA LEU A 34 -3.68 -4.24 1.45
C LEU A 34 -2.81 -5.49 1.66
N TYR A 35 -2.27 -5.68 2.86
CA TYR A 35 -1.51 -6.88 3.22
C TYR A 35 -2.34 -8.15 3.08
N THR A 36 -3.59 -8.14 3.55
CA THR A 36 -4.50 -9.29 3.42
C THR A 36 -4.75 -9.64 1.97
N PHE A 37 -5.04 -8.65 1.11
CA PHE A 37 -5.25 -8.90 -0.32
C PHE A 37 -4.01 -9.44 -1.01
N SER A 38 -2.83 -8.90 -0.70
CA SER A 38 -1.56 -9.43 -1.20
C SER A 38 -1.35 -10.87 -0.73
N SER A 39 -1.56 -11.16 0.56
CA SER A 39 -1.41 -12.52 1.10
C SER A 39 -2.37 -13.53 0.44
N ALA A 40 -3.61 -13.11 0.16
CA ALA A 40 -4.61 -13.94 -0.51
C ALA A 40 -4.22 -14.22 -1.97
N PHE A 41 -3.65 -13.24 -2.66
CA PHE A 41 -3.08 -13.42 -4.00
C PHE A 41 -1.95 -14.44 -4.00
N TRP A 42 -0.96 -14.28 -3.12
CA TRP A 42 0.18 -15.21 -3.02
C TRP A 42 -0.23 -16.61 -2.53
N ALA A 43 -1.29 -16.73 -1.73
CA ALA A 43 -1.88 -18.02 -1.37
C ALA A 43 -2.55 -18.71 -2.55
N ARG A 44 -3.15 -17.94 -3.46
CA ARG A 44 -3.79 -18.46 -4.68
C ARG A 44 -2.76 -18.83 -5.76
N TRP A 45 -1.69 -18.04 -5.88
CA TRP A 45 -0.65 -18.18 -6.89
C TRP A 45 0.75 -18.36 -6.28
N PRO A 46 1.01 -19.47 -5.56
CA PRO A 46 2.32 -19.71 -4.96
C PRO A 46 3.35 -20.11 -6.01
N GLY A 47 4.54 -19.51 -5.95
CA GLY A 47 5.72 -19.88 -6.73
C GLY A 47 5.44 -19.97 -8.23
N GLU A 48 5.63 -21.16 -8.80
CA GLU A 48 5.53 -21.41 -10.25
C GLU A 48 4.13 -21.19 -10.84
N ARG A 49 3.08 -21.22 -10.01
CA ARG A 49 1.72 -20.95 -10.47
C ARG A 49 1.51 -19.50 -10.89
N LEU A 50 2.36 -18.59 -10.41
CA LEU A 50 2.33 -17.18 -10.76
C LEU A 50 2.48 -16.95 -12.28
N TRP A 51 3.27 -17.77 -12.98
CA TRP A 51 3.49 -17.66 -14.43
C TRP A 51 2.25 -18.01 -15.27
N VAL A 52 1.28 -18.70 -14.67
CA VAL A 52 0.02 -19.10 -15.29
C VAL A 52 -1.11 -18.13 -14.91
N ALA A 53 -0.89 -17.27 -13.91
CA ALA A 53 -1.89 -16.30 -13.47
C ALA A 53 -2.33 -15.38 -14.62
N PRO A 54 -3.61 -15.00 -14.66
CA PRO A 54 -4.11 -14.08 -15.68
C PRO A 54 -3.53 -12.68 -15.48
N TYR A 55 -3.20 -12.01 -16.59
CA TYR A 55 -2.64 -10.66 -16.59
C TYR A 55 -3.38 -9.63 -15.73
N PRO A 56 -4.73 -9.54 -15.71
CA PRO A 56 -5.42 -8.60 -14.82
C PRO A 56 -5.16 -8.86 -13.33
N GLU A 57 -4.97 -10.11 -12.92
CA GLU A 57 -4.63 -10.44 -11.52
C GLU A 57 -3.18 -10.08 -11.20
N LEU A 58 -2.25 -10.29 -12.15
CA LEU A 58 -0.85 -9.87 -12.02
C LEU A 58 -0.73 -8.34 -11.94
N ALA A 59 -1.41 -7.62 -12.83
CA ALA A 59 -1.43 -6.16 -12.83
C ALA A 59 -2.04 -5.59 -11.54
N GLY A 60 -3.12 -6.19 -11.04
CA GLY A 60 -3.72 -5.81 -9.77
C GLY A 60 -2.81 -6.03 -8.56
N GLU A 61 -1.99 -7.08 -8.56
CA GLU A 61 -1.02 -7.30 -7.50
C GLU A 61 0.19 -6.36 -7.60
N ALA A 62 0.65 -6.04 -8.82
CA ALA A 62 1.71 -5.05 -9.04
C ALA A 62 1.30 -3.68 -8.49
N ALA A 63 0.08 -3.21 -8.80
CA ALA A 63 -0.46 -1.96 -8.26
C ALA A 63 -0.59 -1.99 -6.73
N ARG A 64 -1.05 -3.11 -6.14
CA ARG A 64 -1.09 -3.25 -4.67
C ARG A 64 0.27 -3.21 -4.02
N CYS A 65 1.29 -3.83 -4.64
CA CYS A 65 2.66 -3.75 -4.13
C CYS A 65 3.17 -2.30 -4.15
N GLU A 66 2.80 -1.52 -5.16
CA GLU A 66 3.12 -0.09 -5.24
C GLU A 66 2.41 0.72 -4.16
N ASP A 67 1.11 0.51 -3.92
CA ASP A 67 0.38 1.17 -2.82
C ASP A 67 1.02 0.90 -1.45
N ILE A 68 1.49 -0.34 -1.23
CA ILE A 68 2.16 -0.73 0.01
C ILE A 68 3.51 -0.03 0.14
N LEU A 69 4.31 0.00 -0.93
CA LEU A 69 5.61 0.69 -0.97
C LEU A 69 5.46 2.21 -0.83
N ALA A 70 4.43 2.80 -1.44
CA ALA A 70 4.10 4.21 -1.30
C ALA A 70 3.69 4.56 0.14
N GLY A 71 2.89 3.71 0.78
CA GLY A 71 2.58 3.83 2.20
C GLY A 71 3.80 3.70 3.13
N MET A 72 4.92 3.14 2.63
CA MET A 72 6.20 3.02 3.34
C MET A 72 7.21 4.12 2.99
N GLY A 73 6.90 4.99 2.02
CA GLY A 73 7.88 5.97 1.49
C GLY A 73 8.98 5.35 0.62
N LEU A 74 8.79 4.10 0.18
CA LEU A 74 9.73 3.34 -0.66
C LEU A 74 9.31 3.34 -2.14
N THR A 75 8.51 4.32 -2.56
CA THR A 75 8.02 4.43 -3.94
C THR A 75 9.20 4.46 -4.91
N PRO A 76 9.32 3.47 -5.82
CA PRO A 76 10.30 3.55 -6.89
C PRO A 76 9.90 4.68 -7.87
N PRO A 77 10.87 5.42 -8.44
CA PRO A 77 10.66 6.72 -9.09
C PRO A 77 9.93 6.69 -10.45
N HIS A 78 9.07 5.72 -10.74
CA HIS A 78 8.60 5.50 -12.12
C HIS A 78 7.10 5.34 -12.38
N TYR A 79 6.21 5.75 -11.48
CA TYR A 79 4.80 5.96 -11.85
C TYR A 79 4.27 7.21 -11.16
N GLU A 80 3.97 8.23 -11.96
CA GLU A 80 3.13 9.35 -11.54
C GLU A 80 1.72 8.80 -11.30
N HIS A 81 1.39 8.53 -10.04
CA HIS A 81 0.01 8.59 -9.60
C HIS A 81 -0.12 9.85 -8.76
N GLU A 82 -0.79 10.85 -9.32
CA GLU A 82 -1.20 12.04 -8.59
C GLU A 82 -1.87 11.63 -7.26
N GLN A 83 -1.59 12.41 -6.22
CA GLN A 83 -2.17 12.40 -4.86
C GLN A 83 -1.39 11.61 -3.78
N SER A 84 -0.47 12.31 -3.12
CA SER A 84 -0.71 12.87 -1.76
C SER A 84 0.61 13.36 -1.16
N GLU A 85 0.56 14.53 -0.52
CA GLU A 85 1.68 15.18 0.16
C GLU A 85 2.40 14.25 1.16
N PRO A 86 3.74 14.30 1.25
CA PRO A 86 4.48 13.55 2.26
C PRO A 86 4.55 14.35 3.55
N VAL A 87 3.71 14.04 4.54
CA VAL A 87 3.93 14.48 5.93
C VAL A 87 4.51 13.30 6.71
N ILE A 88 5.83 13.13 6.63
CA ILE A 88 6.56 12.23 7.54
C ILE A 88 6.95 13.02 8.79
N LYS A 89 6.29 12.73 9.92
CA LYS A 89 6.71 13.18 11.25
C LYS A 89 7.87 12.30 11.72
N ALA A 90 9.00 12.95 12.02
CA ALA A 90 10.32 12.36 12.27
C ALA A 90 10.50 11.64 13.62
N GLU A 91 9.45 11.33 14.37
CA GLU A 91 9.57 10.89 15.77
C GLU A 91 9.40 9.36 15.95
N ASP A 92 8.82 8.66 14.96
CA ASP A 92 8.68 7.19 14.94
C ASP A 92 9.72 6.48 14.05
N ALA A 93 10.66 7.24 13.44
CA ALA A 93 11.52 6.80 12.34
C ALA A 93 12.40 5.59 12.66
N GLN A 94 12.95 5.49 13.87
CA GLN A 94 14.04 4.56 14.15
C GLN A 94 13.61 3.11 14.45
N ARG A 95 12.35 2.90 14.89
CA ARG A 95 11.77 1.55 15.07
C ARG A 95 10.90 1.14 13.90
N GLY A 96 10.37 2.13 13.16
CA GLY A 96 9.75 1.94 11.85
C GLY A 96 10.74 1.44 10.81
N ASP A 97 11.97 1.99 10.81
CA ASP A 97 13.01 1.70 9.81
C ASP A 97 13.27 0.22 9.58
N GLN A 98 13.52 -0.57 10.63
CA GLN A 98 13.82 -2.01 10.44
C GLN A 98 12.64 -2.82 9.88
N ARG A 99 11.40 -2.42 10.20
CA ARG A 99 10.21 -3.08 9.64
C ARG A 99 9.96 -2.61 8.22
N VAL A 100 10.13 -1.32 7.95
CA VAL A 100 10.04 -0.73 6.62
C VAL A 100 11.09 -1.32 5.70
N ASP A 101 12.33 -1.50 6.16
CA ASP A 101 13.41 -2.12 5.38
C ASP A 101 13.12 -3.59 5.08
N ARG A 102 12.75 -4.38 6.10
CA ARG A 102 12.47 -5.81 5.91
C ARG A 102 11.24 -6.05 5.05
N ASP A 103 10.13 -5.39 5.40
CA ASP A 103 8.86 -5.57 4.70
C ASP A 103 8.99 -4.95 3.30
N GLY A 104 9.60 -3.78 3.17
CA GLY A 104 9.89 -3.09 1.91
C GLY A 104 10.74 -3.92 0.95
N ALA A 105 11.85 -4.49 1.42
CA ALA A 105 12.66 -5.39 0.60
C ALA A 105 11.85 -6.61 0.12
N SER A 106 10.97 -7.15 0.96
CA SER A 106 10.10 -8.27 0.59
C SER A 106 9.08 -7.89 -0.49
N PHE A 107 8.48 -6.69 -0.42
CA PHE A 107 7.52 -6.21 -1.43
C PHE A 107 8.21 -5.78 -2.73
N LEU A 108 9.41 -5.22 -2.66
CA LEU A 108 10.23 -4.95 -3.84
C LEU A 108 10.55 -6.25 -4.59
N ALA A 109 10.95 -7.30 -3.88
CA ALA A 109 11.19 -8.61 -4.47
C ALA A 109 9.91 -9.19 -5.10
N LYS A 110 8.78 -9.17 -4.37
CA LYS A 110 7.48 -9.62 -4.86
C LYS A 110 7.04 -8.87 -6.13
N ARG A 111 7.17 -7.54 -6.14
CA ARG A 111 6.88 -6.69 -7.30
C ARG A 111 7.75 -7.08 -8.49
N GLY A 112 9.04 -7.29 -8.28
CA GLY A 112 9.96 -7.72 -9.34
C GLY A 112 9.51 -9.04 -10.00
N VAL A 113 9.12 -10.04 -9.20
CA VAL A 113 8.64 -11.32 -9.70
C VAL A 113 7.31 -11.17 -10.46
N VAL A 114 6.36 -10.37 -9.94
CA VAL A 114 5.08 -10.11 -10.62
C VAL A 114 5.30 -9.39 -11.95
N LEU A 115 6.16 -8.38 -12.00
CA LEU A 115 6.51 -7.68 -13.24
C LEU A 115 7.14 -8.62 -14.26
N GLN A 116 8.05 -9.51 -13.82
CA GLN A 116 8.64 -10.52 -14.69
C GLN A 116 7.57 -11.49 -15.23
N ALA A 117 6.63 -11.91 -14.39
CA ALA A 117 5.49 -12.74 -14.79
C ALA A 117 4.57 -12.01 -15.78
N MET A 118 4.36 -10.70 -15.63
CA MET A 118 3.63 -9.87 -16.59
C MET A 118 4.35 -9.80 -17.94
N THR A 119 5.66 -9.55 -17.95
CA THR A 119 6.45 -9.54 -19.19
C THR A 119 6.38 -10.89 -19.90
N HIS A 120 6.44 -11.99 -19.14
CA HIS A 120 6.28 -13.34 -19.67
C HIS A 120 4.85 -13.59 -20.22
N ALA A 121 3.82 -13.15 -19.51
CA ALA A 121 2.44 -13.24 -19.99
C ALA A 121 2.24 -12.45 -21.30
N ILE A 122 2.82 -11.26 -21.42
CA ILE A 122 2.83 -10.46 -22.65
C ILE A 122 3.52 -11.20 -23.79
N ALA A 123 4.70 -11.78 -23.54
CA ALA A 123 5.44 -12.56 -24.53
C ALA A 123 4.65 -13.79 -25.03
N GLN A 124 3.75 -14.32 -24.21
CA GLN A 124 2.85 -15.42 -24.56
C GLN A 124 1.51 -14.96 -25.19
N GLY A 125 1.36 -13.67 -25.52
CA GLY A 125 0.12 -13.13 -26.08
C GLY A 125 -1.03 -13.01 -25.08
N ARG A 126 -0.76 -13.21 -23.79
CA ARG A 126 -1.72 -13.03 -22.67
C ARG A 126 -1.63 -11.62 -22.07
N GLY A 127 -1.13 -10.65 -22.83
CA GLY A 127 -0.92 -9.27 -22.40
C GLY A 127 -2.22 -8.48 -22.17
N PRO A 128 -2.14 -7.16 -21.94
CA PRO A 128 -3.30 -6.33 -21.68
C PRO A 128 -4.29 -6.45 -22.84
N GLN A 129 -5.50 -6.95 -22.55
CA GLN A 129 -6.59 -6.88 -23.51
C GLN A 129 -7.00 -5.41 -23.60
N SER A 130 -6.73 -4.75 -24.73
CA SER A 130 -7.34 -3.45 -25.01
C SER A 130 -8.84 -3.59 -24.81
N PRO A 131 -9.50 -2.65 -24.08
CA PRO A 131 -10.95 -2.62 -24.04
C PRO A 131 -11.46 -2.63 -25.49
N PRO A 132 -12.52 -3.39 -25.81
CA PRO A 132 -13.12 -3.33 -27.13
C PRO A 132 -13.45 -1.87 -27.41
N GLY A 133 -12.83 -1.30 -28.44
CA GLY A 133 -13.10 0.05 -28.88
C GLY A 133 -14.60 0.18 -29.09
N THR A 134 -15.25 0.96 -28.23
CA THR A 134 -16.64 1.34 -28.44
C THR A 134 -16.68 2.13 -29.75
N PRO A 135 -17.53 1.72 -30.72
CA PRO A 135 -17.65 2.37 -32.03
C PRO A 135 -18.12 3.82 -31.92
#